data_AF-A0A7I7XAK4-F1
#
_entry.id   AF-A0A7I7XAK4-F1
#
_cell.length_a   1.000
_cell.length_b   1.000
_cell.length_c   1.000
_cell.angle_alpha   90.00
_cell.angle_beta   90.00
_cell.angle_gamma   90.00
#
_symmetry.space_group_name_H-M   'P 1'
#
loop_
_entity.id
_entity.type
_entity.pdbx_description
1 polymer ?
#
loop_
_entity_poly.entity_id
_entity_poly.type
_entity_poly.pdbx_seq_one_letter_code
_entity_poly.pdbx_strand_id
1 'polypeptide(L)'
;MEQLVRHRLHIAQSMDWKDAVIALVEPRSPYRPWRYGTTEAKEGDTVVFVLNTDPPSVLADVARVKAENHLAEAVFDGALYDPNLLELSTIGKVLGLEPRAANAWSFDGDDAIKLELSLEECRYFCAPESRFGRNTMAAARTLLRFGGYCDGCDQQIDLTGEGARKEIFVHTVDHRMRLAPDSAVDDWPAVMCTRCHGRMAAEGHTRFVDFKFAQYPGCPECGARRTASLFYGMPSDHANIPPWRWAAGCCLGPERWGCKECGHDW
;
A
#
# COMPACT_ATOMS: atom_id res chain seq x y z
N MET A 1 -16.55 42.12 -9.60
CA MET A 1 -15.63 41.35 -10.44
C MET A 1 -15.22 40.16 -9.61
N GLU A 2 -16.06 39.12 -9.59
CA GLU A 2 -15.79 37.91 -8.81
C GLU A 2 -14.59 37.22 -9.43
N GLN A 3 -13.50 37.15 -8.67
CA GLN A 3 -12.36 36.31 -9.01
C GLN A 3 -12.90 34.89 -9.02
N LEU A 4 -13.10 34.31 -10.21
CA LEU A 4 -13.32 32.87 -10.34
C LEU A 4 -12.20 32.20 -9.56
N VAL A 5 -12.57 31.50 -8.48
CA VAL A 5 -11.64 30.71 -7.68
C VAL A 5 -11.02 29.69 -8.62
N ARG A 6 -9.81 29.98 -9.10
CA ARG A 6 -9.11 29.12 -10.05
C ARG A 6 -8.63 27.92 -9.26
N HIS A 7 -9.31 26.80 -9.44
CA HIS A 7 -8.93 25.54 -8.83
C HIS A 7 -7.50 25.19 -9.24
N ARG A 8 -6.61 25.01 -8.26
CA ARG A 8 -5.17 24.83 -8.47
C ARG A 8 -4.73 23.57 -7.75
N LEU A 9 -3.94 22.77 -8.47
CA LEU A 9 -3.42 21.51 -7.99
C LEU A 9 -1.90 21.51 -8.15
N HIS A 10 -1.19 21.23 -7.07
CA HIS A 10 0.27 21.17 -7.00
C HIS A 10 0.75 19.72 -6.94
N ILE A 11 1.92 19.45 -7.52
CA ILE A 11 2.54 18.13 -7.50
C ILE A 11 3.68 18.12 -6.48
N ALA A 12 3.56 17.22 -5.50
CA ALA A 12 4.63 16.84 -4.59
C ALA A 12 5.32 15.58 -5.15
N GLN A 13 6.52 15.73 -5.70
CA GLN A 13 7.27 14.61 -6.26
C GLN A 13 8.27 14.07 -5.26
N SER A 14 8.23 12.77 -4.96
CA SER A 14 9.20 12.16 -4.06
C SER A 14 10.60 12.04 -4.70
N MET A 15 11.64 12.13 -3.88
CA MET A 15 13.02 11.78 -4.27
C MET A 15 13.26 10.26 -4.24
N ASP A 16 12.71 9.60 -3.22
CA ASP A 16 12.79 8.15 -2.98
C ASP A 16 11.38 7.66 -2.64
N TRP A 17 10.91 6.61 -3.33
CA TRP A 17 9.55 6.10 -3.14
C TRP A 17 9.34 5.51 -1.74
N LYS A 18 10.36 4.90 -1.14
CA LYS A 18 10.23 4.19 0.13
C LYS A 18 10.15 5.19 1.27
N ASP A 19 11.00 6.19 1.25
CA ASP A 19 10.95 7.29 2.22
C ASP A 19 9.61 8.05 2.11
N ALA A 20 9.09 8.22 0.88
CA ALA A 20 7.77 8.80 0.64
C ALA A 20 6.62 7.98 1.23
N VAL A 21 6.60 6.67 0.99
CA VAL A 21 5.58 5.81 1.59
C VAL A 21 5.67 5.84 3.13
N ILE A 22 6.88 5.81 3.71
CA ILE A 22 7.02 5.89 5.17
C ILE A 22 6.48 7.22 5.70
N ALA A 23 6.79 8.34 5.04
CA ALA A 23 6.27 9.66 5.44
C ALA A 23 4.74 9.79 5.29
N LEU A 24 4.14 9.08 4.33
CA LEU A 24 2.67 9.01 4.18
C LEU A 24 2.00 8.17 5.27
N VAL A 25 2.56 6.99 5.57
CA VAL A 25 1.99 6.04 6.54
C VAL A 25 2.22 6.47 7.99
N GLU A 26 3.36 7.09 8.29
CA GLU A 26 3.68 7.66 9.60
C GLU A 26 4.11 9.12 9.46
N PRO A 27 3.16 10.07 9.58
CA PRO A 27 3.45 11.50 9.46
C PRO A 27 4.47 12.05 10.47
N ARG A 28 4.68 11.35 11.60
CA ARG A 28 5.70 11.72 12.60
C ARG A 28 7.10 11.27 12.21
N SER A 29 7.25 10.49 11.15
CA SER A 29 8.56 10.08 10.64
C SER A 29 9.41 11.30 10.28
N PRO A 30 10.74 11.27 10.47
CA PRO A 30 11.62 12.39 10.12
C PRO A 30 11.81 12.53 8.60
N TYR A 31 11.39 11.56 7.79
CA TYR A 31 11.56 11.64 6.33
C TYR A 31 10.77 12.81 5.73
N ARG A 32 11.46 13.62 4.91
CA ARG A 32 10.89 14.72 4.12
C ARG A 32 11.28 14.55 2.65
N PRO A 33 10.69 13.57 1.95
CA PRO A 33 11.17 13.13 0.64
C PRO A 33 10.60 13.97 -0.52
N TRP A 34 9.80 15.00 -0.22
CA TRP A 34 9.02 15.72 -1.23
C TRP A 34 9.78 16.90 -1.83
N ARG A 35 9.67 17.03 -3.16
CA ARG A 35 10.06 18.20 -3.93
C ARG A 35 8.82 18.87 -4.49
N TYR A 36 8.88 20.19 -4.54
CA TYR A 36 7.82 21.06 -5.08
C TYR A 36 8.43 21.95 -6.15
N GLY A 37 7.68 22.24 -7.21
CA GLY A 37 8.12 23.15 -8.27
C GLY A 37 7.88 24.63 -7.95
N THR A 38 7.14 24.91 -6.87
CA THR A 38 6.84 26.26 -6.40
C THR A 38 6.67 26.25 -4.88
N THR A 39 6.80 27.42 -4.27
CA THR A 39 6.43 27.68 -2.87
C THR A 39 5.11 28.45 -2.77
N GLU A 40 4.59 28.96 -3.90
CA GLU A 40 3.37 29.78 -3.95
C GLU A 40 2.12 28.89 -3.95
N ALA A 41 1.59 28.62 -2.76
CA ALA A 41 0.36 27.86 -2.57
C ALA A 41 -0.59 28.62 -1.66
N LYS A 42 -1.89 28.54 -1.94
CA LYS A 42 -2.94 29.15 -1.12
C LYS A 42 -3.60 28.08 -0.24
N GLU A 43 -4.16 28.53 0.87
CA GLU A 43 -5.05 27.68 1.66
C GLU A 43 -6.18 27.12 0.79
N GLY A 44 -6.43 25.81 0.90
CA GLY A 44 -7.40 25.09 0.10
C GLY A 44 -6.90 24.58 -1.26
N ASP A 45 -5.70 24.97 -1.71
CA ASP A 45 -5.11 24.39 -2.92
C ASP A 45 -4.90 22.87 -2.74
N THR A 46 -5.06 22.12 -3.83
CA THR A 46 -4.90 20.66 -3.87
C THR A 46 -3.43 20.29 -4.01
N VAL A 47 -3.02 19.21 -3.36
CA VAL A 47 -1.70 18.59 -3.50
C VAL A 47 -1.85 17.12 -3.84
N VAL A 48 -1.23 16.70 -4.95
CA VAL A 48 -1.11 15.30 -5.33
C VAL A 48 0.30 14.80 -5.11
N PHE A 49 0.44 13.53 -4.69
CA PHE A 49 1.73 12.94 -4.39
C PHE A 49 2.16 11.98 -5.49
N VAL A 50 3.28 12.29 -6.14
CA VAL A 50 3.91 11.45 -7.16
C VAL A 50 5.10 10.73 -6.54
N LEU A 51 5.07 9.40 -6.58
CA LEU A 51 6.12 8.55 -6.07
C LEU A 51 7.10 8.18 -7.20
N ASN A 52 8.39 8.24 -6.89
CA ASN A 52 9.51 7.88 -7.77
C ASN A 52 9.70 6.36 -7.79
N THR A 53 8.61 5.65 -8.11
CA THR A 53 8.59 4.22 -8.37
C THR A 53 8.97 3.95 -9.83
N ASP A 54 9.11 2.67 -10.16
CA ASP A 54 9.29 2.15 -11.50
C ASP A 54 8.13 1.18 -11.79
N PRO A 55 7.17 1.54 -12.66
CA PRO A 55 7.04 2.85 -13.31
C PRO A 55 6.66 3.96 -12.29
N PRO A 56 6.85 5.27 -12.60
CA PRO A 56 6.42 6.36 -11.74
C PRO A 56 4.93 6.30 -11.44
N SER A 57 4.55 6.58 -10.20
CA SER A 57 3.17 6.42 -9.74
C SER A 57 2.64 7.65 -9.04
N VAL A 58 1.31 7.79 -9.00
CA VAL A 58 0.61 8.85 -8.28
C VAL A 58 -0.33 8.21 -7.24
N LEU A 59 -0.37 8.80 -6.06
CA LEU A 59 -1.33 8.45 -5.01
C LEU A 59 -2.74 8.79 -5.48
N ALA A 60 -3.62 7.81 -5.48
CA ALA A 60 -5.05 7.99 -5.74
C ALA A 60 -5.76 8.54 -4.49
N ASP A 61 -5.25 9.65 -3.99
CA ASP A 61 -5.82 10.45 -2.90
C ASP A 61 -5.19 11.84 -2.98
N VAL A 62 -5.89 12.83 -2.43
CA VAL A 62 -5.46 14.24 -2.52
C VAL A 62 -5.36 14.87 -1.14
N ALA A 63 -4.37 15.74 -0.97
CA ALA A 63 -4.25 16.57 0.22
C ALA A 63 -4.64 18.01 -0.08
N ARG A 64 -4.97 18.76 0.97
CA ARG A 64 -5.28 20.19 0.94
C ARG A 64 -4.26 20.97 1.74
N VAL A 65 -3.85 22.12 1.20
CA VAL A 65 -2.98 23.07 1.91
C VAL A 65 -3.77 23.73 3.05
N LYS A 66 -3.30 23.59 4.29
CA LYS A 66 -3.93 24.22 5.46
C LYS A 66 -3.54 25.67 5.70
N ALA A 67 -2.34 26.05 5.29
CA ALA A 67 -1.78 27.38 5.52
C ALA A 67 -1.02 27.82 4.27
N GLU A 68 -1.15 29.10 3.92
CA GLU A 68 -0.51 29.67 2.73
C GLU A 68 0.99 29.36 2.69
N ASN A 69 1.49 28.99 1.51
CA ASN A 69 2.89 28.66 1.21
C ASN A 69 3.47 27.47 1.98
N HIS A 70 2.65 26.69 2.68
CA HIS A 70 3.09 25.51 3.44
C HIS A 70 2.65 24.21 2.75
N LEU A 71 3.11 23.99 1.51
CA LEU A 71 2.84 22.75 0.75
C LEU A 71 3.29 21.48 1.48
N ALA A 72 4.35 21.56 2.27
CA ALA A 72 4.87 20.47 3.09
C ALA A 72 3.94 20.08 4.25
N GLU A 73 2.97 20.93 4.59
CA GLU A 73 1.99 20.71 5.65
C GLU A 73 0.59 20.40 5.08
N ALA A 74 0.50 20.11 3.78
CA ALA A 74 -0.74 19.67 3.18
C ALA A 74 -1.23 18.39 3.87
N VAL A 75 -2.52 18.35 4.20
CA VAL A 75 -3.13 17.22 4.90
C VAL A 75 -4.17 16.53 4.03
N PHE A 76 -4.36 15.25 4.25
CA PHE A 76 -5.52 14.54 3.75
C PHE A 76 -6.75 14.88 4.60
N ASP A 77 -7.94 14.89 4.00
CA ASP A 77 -9.21 15.14 4.71
C ASP A 77 -9.58 14.01 5.71
N GLY A 78 -8.83 12.90 5.69
CA GLY A 78 -8.89 11.83 6.67
C GLY A 78 -7.60 11.02 6.69
N ALA A 79 -7.56 9.93 7.46
CA ALA A 79 -6.45 8.99 7.34
C ALA A 79 -6.44 8.36 5.94
N LEU A 80 -5.26 7.98 5.46
CA LEU A 80 -5.08 7.18 4.26
C LEU A 80 -5.63 5.77 4.51
N TYR A 81 -6.95 5.63 4.39
CA TYR A 81 -7.64 4.35 4.41
C TYR A 81 -7.51 3.70 3.04
N ASP A 82 -6.93 2.51 3.00
CA ASP A 82 -6.77 1.70 1.78
C ASP A 82 -6.12 2.46 0.59
N PRO A 83 -4.97 3.12 0.79
CA PRO A 83 -4.30 3.89 -0.25
C PRO A 83 -4.02 3.06 -1.51
N ASN A 84 -4.18 3.71 -2.66
CA ASN A 84 -3.93 3.12 -3.97
C ASN A 84 -2.93 3.97 -4.76
N LEU A 85 -2.18 3.33 -5.65
CA LEU A 85 -1.24 3.98 -6.56
C LEU A 85 -1.65 3.70 -7.99
N LEU A 86 -1.64 4.72 -8.84
CA LEU A 86 -1.84 4.61 -10.28
C LEU A 86 -0.53 4.87 -11.00
N GLU A 87 -0.32 4.22 -12.15
CA GLU A 87 0.82 4.56 -12.99
C GLU A 87 0.60 5.96 -13.58
N LEU A 88 1.57 6.85 -13.40
CA LEU A 88 1.47 8.26 -13.81
C LEU A 88 1.25 8.40 -15.32
N SER A 89 1.93 7.58 -16.12
CA SER A 89 1.80 7.61 -17.58
C SER A 89 0.41 7.19 -18.06
N THR A 90 -0.21 6.24 -17.35
CA THR A 90 -1.54 5.72 -17.69
C THR A 90 -2.61 6.75 -17.37
N ILE A 91 -2.59 7.36 -16.17
CA ILE A 91 -3.56 8.41 -15.82
C ILE A 91 -3.39 9.65 -16.72
N GLY A 92 -2.14 10.03 -17.04
CA GLY A 92 -1.85 11.13 -17.95
C GLY A 92 -2.47 10.92 -19.34
N LYS A 93 -2.39 9.69 -19.88
CA LYS A 93 -3.00 9.35 -21.18
C LYS A 93 -4.52 9.33 -21.11
N VAL A 94 -5.10 8.70 -20.09
CA VAL A 94 -6.57 8.58 -19.92
C VAL A 94 -7.22 9.97 -19.81
N LEU A 95 -6.57 10.90 -19.11
CA LEU A 95 -7.08 12.26 -18.92
C LEU A 95 -6.69 13.24 -20.04
N GLY A 96 -5.91 12.80 -21.03
CA GLY A 96 -5.40 13.67 -22.10
C GLY A 96 -4.45 14.76 -21.60
N LEU A 97 -3.74 14.52 -20.49
CA LEU A 97 -2.78 15.44 -19.87
C LEU A 97 -1.34 15.23 -20.37
N GLU A 98 -1.09 14.19 -21.17
CA GLU A 98 0.21 14.00 -21.82
C GLU A 98 0.50 15.11 -22.85
N PRO A 99 1.76 15.58 -22.97
CA PRO A 99 2.96 15.12 -22.27
C PRO A 99 3.22 15.82 -20.93
N ARG A 100 2.29 16.68 -20.47
CA ARG A 100 2.50 17.54 -19.29
C ARG A 100 2.54 16.73 -18.00
N ALA A 101 1.76 15.66 -17.87
CA ALA A 101 1.69 14.87 -16.64
C ALA A 101 3.06 14.37 -16.14
N ALA A 102 4.01 14.08 -17.04
CA ALA A 102 5.34 13.62 -16.66
C ALA A 102 6.28 14.72 -16.12
N ASN A 103 6.04 16.00 -16.47
CA ASN A 103 6.97 17.10 -16.19
C ASN A 103 6.31 18.32 -15.50
N ALA A 104 5.00 18.30 -15.30
CA ALA A 104 4.26 19.37 -14.67
C ALA A 104 4.58 19.41 -13.17
N TRP A 105 4.59 20.63 -12.63
CA TRP A 105 4.65 20.87 -11.18
C TRP A 105 3.30 21.33 -10.61
N SER A 106 2.38 21.74 -11.49
CA SER A 106 1.03 22.14 -11.11
C SER A 106 0.07 22.06 -12.31
N PHE A 107 -1.20 21.89 -12.02
CA PHE A 107 -2.33 22.04 -12.94
C PHE A 107 -3.27 23.15 -12.45
N ASP A 108 -4.05 23.72 -13.36
CA ASP A 108 -5.06 24.72 -13.03
C ASP A 108 -6.35 24.51 -13.82
N GLY A 109 -7.45 25.07 -13.32
CA GLY A 109 -8.75 25.02 -13.97
C GLY A 109 -9.24 23.60 -14.20
N ASP A 110 -9.75 23.33 -15.40
CA ASP A 110 -10.37 22.05 -15.75
C ASP A 110 -9.42 20.87 -15.61
N ASP A 111 -8.12 21.04 -15.91
CA ASP A 111 -7.14 19.95 -15.81
C ASP A 111 -6.88 19.56 -14.36
N ALA A 112 -6.87 20.54 -13.44
CA ALA A 112 -6.76 20.29 -12.00
C ALA A 112 -8.00 19.55 -11.49
N ILE A 113 -9.21 20.00 -11.88
CA ILE A 113 -10.48 19.36 -11.48
C ILE A 113 -10.55 17.92 -11.99
N LYS A 114 -10.22 17.69 -13.27
CA LYS A 114 -10.22 16.34 -13.87
C LYS A 114 -9.29 15.40 -13.11
N LEU A 115 -8.07 15.85 -12.81
CA LEU A 115 -7.09 15.02 -12.11
C LEU A 115 -7.55 14.72 -10.68
N GLU A 116 -8.00 15.72 -9.92
CA GLU A 116 -8.53 15.55 -8.56
C GLU A 116 -9.65 14.50 -8.52
N LEU A 117 -10.72 14.70 -9.30
CA LEU A 117 -11.87 13.80 -9.31
C LEU A 117 -11.49 12.38 -9.75
N SER A 118 -10.57 12.23 -10.70
CA SER A 118 -10.14 10.90 -11.16
C SER A 118 -9.33 10.16 -10.10
N LEU A 119 -8.50 10.87 -9.33
CA LEU A 119 -7.74 10.27 -8.24
C LEU A 119 -8.68 9.85 -7.10
N GLU A 120 -9.65 10.68 -6.75
CA GLU A 120 -10.68 10.37 -5.74
C GLU A 120 -11.51 9.13 -6.13
N GLU A 121 -11.91 9.02 -7.41
CA GLU A 121 -12.64 7.85 -7.91
C GLU A 121 -11.77 6.58 -7.82
N CYS A 122 -10.51 6.67 -8.23
CA CYS A 122 -9.57 5.54 -8.23
C CYS A 122 -9.13 5.08 -6.84
N ARG A 123 -9.37 5.88 -5.80
CA ARG A 123 -9.04 5.54 -4.40
C ARG A 123 -9.62 4.20 -3.99
N TYR A 124 -10.86 3.92 -4.39
CA TYR A 124 -11.62 2.74 -3.96
C TYR A 124 -11.39 1.48 -4.82
N PHE A 125 -10.73 1.62 -5.97
CA PHE A 125 -10.50 0.51 -6.92
C PHE A 125 -9.14 -0.18 -6.74
N CYS A 126 -8.75 -0.48 -5.50
CA CYS A 126 -7.48 -1.18 -5.23
C CYS A 126 -7.67 -2.70 -5.17
N ALA A 127 -7.56 -3.36 -6.32
CA ALA A 127 -7.59 -4.81 -6.40
C ALA A 127 -6.34 -5.43 -5.71
N PRO A 128 -6.46 -6.52 -4.94
CA PRO A 128 -5.31 -7.19 -4.30
C PRO A 128 -4.17 -7.51 -5.26
N GLU A 129 -4.51 -7.83 -6.51
CA GLU A 129 -3.61 -8.15 -7.61
C GLU A 129 -2.64 -7.01 -7.91
N SER A 130 -3.00 -5.77 -7.57
CA SER A 130 -2.16 -4.59 -7.79
C SER A 130 -0.87 -4.58 -6.96
N ARG A 131 -0.82 -5.37 -5.86
CA ARG A 131 0.38 -5.54 -5.00
C ARG A 131 1.41 -6.52 -5.58
N PHE A 132 1.05 -7.25 -6.63
CA PHE A 132 1.93 -8.21 -7.27
C PHE A 132 2.79 -7.54 -8.36
N GLY A 133 3.96 -8.14 -8.62
CA GLY A 133 4.98 -7.69 -9.55
C GLY A 133 6.31 -7.41 -8.86
N ARG A 134 7.42 -7.69 -9.55
CA ARG A 134 8.79 -7.39 -9.08
C ARG A 134 9.24 -5.98 -9.44
N ASN A 135 8.49 -4.97 -9.00
CA ASN A 135 8.84 -3.58 -9.25
C ASN A 135 8.57 -2.71 -8.01
N THR A 136 9.09 -1.48 -8.01
CA THR A 136 8.99 -0.62 -6.82
C THR A 136 7.59 -0.06 -6.64
N MET A 137 6.74 -0.02 -7.68
CA MET A 137 5.33 0.35 -7.55
C MET A 137 4.52 -0.71 -6.77
N ALA A 138 4.72 -1.98 -7.08
CA ALA A 138 4.13 -3.11 -6.36
C ALA A 138 4.64 -3.16 -4.90
N ALA A 139 5.93 -2.88 -4.71
CA ALA A 139 6.51 -2.74 -3.37
C ALA A 139 5.87 -1.57 -2.59
N ALA A 140 5.71 -0.41 -3.23
CA ALA A 140 5.06 0.75 -2.63
C ALA A 140 3.60 0.48 -2.26
N ARG A 141 2.82 -0.15 -3.13
CA ARG A 141 1.43 -0.58 -2.83
C ARG A 141 1.37 -1.56 -1.66
N THR A 142 2.31 -2.48 -1.59
CA THR A 142 2.40 -3.44 -0.47
C THR A 142 2.72 -2.71 0.83
N LEU A 143 3.70 -1.80 0.82
CA LEU A 143 4.08 -1.03 2.00
C LEU A 143 3.01 -0.02 2.43
N LEU A 144 2.26 0.58 1.51
CA LEU A 144 1.15 1.47 1.85
C LEU A 144 0.02 0.76 2.64
N ARG A 145 -0.08 -0.57 2.53
CA ARG A 145 -1.15 -1.39 3.13
C ARG A 145 -0.76 -2.21 4.35
N PHE A 146 0.50 -2.16 4.78
CA PHE A 146 1.00 -3.05 5.84
C PHE A 146 0.54 -2.68 7.26
N GLY A 147 -0.10 -1.52 7.43
CA GLY A 147 -0.73 -1.10 8.69
C GLY A 147 0.22 -0.89 9.87
N GLY A 148 1.54 -0.83 9.65
CA GLY A 148 2.53 -0.64 10.71
C GLY A 148 2.98 -1.92 11.43
N TYR A 149 2.51 -3.11 11.03
CA TYR A 149 2.85 -4.38 11.65
C TYR A 149 3.61 -5.29 10.69
N CYS A 150 4.59 -6.03 11.22
CA CYS A 150 5.30 -7.05 10.46
C CYS A 150 4.36 -8.21 10.13
N ASP A 151 4.15 -8.51 8.85
CA ASP A 151 3.33 -9.64 8.42
C ASP A 151 3.88 -10.99 8.93
N GLY A 152 5.17 -11.07 9.25
CA GLY A 152 5.83 -12.26 9.75
C GLY A 152 5.47 -12.58 11.21
N CYS A 153 5.71 -11.64 12.12
CA CYS A 153 5.58 -11.85 13.57
C CYS A 153 4.46 -11.03 14.25
N ASP A 154 3.70 -10.27 13.47
CA ASP A 154 2.59 -9.43 13.92
C ASP A 154 2.99 -8.36 14.96
N GLN A 155 4.28 -8.06 15.08
CA GLN A 155 4.82 -6.99 15.93
C GLN A 155 4.82 -5.67 15.18
N GLN A 156 4.54 -4.58 15.90
CA GLN A 156 4.63 -3.23 15.36
C GLN A 156 6.07 -2.93 14.91
N ILE A 157 6.22 -2.29 13.75
CA ILE A 157 7.49 -1.76 13.26
C ILE A 157 7.50 -0.26 13.53
N ASP A 158 8.56 0.24 14.18
CA ASP A 158 8.70 1.66 14.45
C ASP A 158 9.13 2.40 13.18
N LEU A 159 8.29 3.34 12.74
CA LEU A 159 8.53 4.18 11.56
C LEU A 159 9.02 5.59 11.91
N THR A 160 9.15 5.89 13.21
CA THR A 160 9.46 7.24 13.70
C THR A 160 10.96 7.53 13.78
N GLY A 161 11.82 6.52 13.66
CA GLY A 161 13.28 6.67 13.69
C GLY A 161 13.89 6.99 12.32
N GLU A 162 15.04 7.67 12.30
CA GLU A 162 15.83 7.96 11.08
C GLU A 162 16.27 6.69 10.32
N GLY A 163 16.35 5.56 11.05
CA GLY A 163 16.71 4.25 10.53
C GLY A 163 15.55 3.43 9.97
N ALA A 164 14.30 3.89 10.07
CA ALA A 164 13.10 3.09 9.78
C ALA A 164 13.12 2.41 8.40
N ARG A 165 13.66 3.07 7.37
CA ARG A 165 13.78 2.46 6.03
C ARG A 165 14.59 1.16 6.00
N LYS A 166 15.53 0.96 6.94
CA LYS A 166 16.36 -0.23 7.06
C LYS A 166 15.70 -1.32 7.90
N GLU A 167 14.67 -0.97 8.66
CA GLU A 167 13.95 -1.91 9.52
C GLU A 167 12.85 -2.66 8.79
N ILE A 168 12.51 -2.21 7.58
CA ILE A 168 11.40 -2.70 6.77
C ILE A 168 11.92 -3.38 5.52
N PHE A 169 11.43 -4.57 5.24
CA PHE A 169 11.71 -5.33 4.02
C PHE A 169 10.40 -5.65 3.31
N VAL A 170 10.28 -5.26 2.05
CA VAL A 170 9.10 -5.54 1.24
C VAL A 170 9.40 -6.74 0.36
N HIS A 171 8.62 -7.80 0.54
CA HIS A 171 8.67 -9.01 -0.27
C HIS A 171 7.70 -8.86 -1.43
N THR A 172 8.24 -8.75 -2.65
CA THR A 172 7.47 -8.64 -3.88
C THR A 172 7.43 -9.98 -4.60
N VAL A 173 6.28 -10.33 -5.15
CA VAL A 173 6.04 -11.59 -5.85
C VAL A 173 5.27 -11.33 -7.13
N ASP A 174 5.55 -12.07 -8.20
CA ASP A 174 4.79 -11.95 -9.43
C ASP A 174 3.39 -12.53 -9.26
N HIS A 175 2.41 -11.93 -9.92
CA HIS A 175 1.09 -12.53 -10.01
C HIS A 175 1.20 -13.71 -10.95
N ARG A 176 1.12 -14.93 -10.41
CA ARG A 176 0.78 -16.06 -11.27
C ARG A 176 -0.68 -15.88 -11.62
N MET A 177 -0.95 -15.37 -12.84
CA MET A 177 -2.27 -15.52 -13.43
C MET A 177 -2.63 -16.99 -13.29
N ARG A 178 -3.69 -17.30 -12.52
CA ARG A 178 -4.18 -18.66 -12.26
C ARG A 178 -4.26 -19.44 -13.57
N LEU A 179 -3.25 -20.24 -13.87
CA LEU A 179 -3.21 -21.07 -15.08
C LEU A 179 -3.58 -22.53 -14.78
N ALA A 180 -3.84 -22.92 -13.53
CA ALA A 180 -4.44 -24.21 -13.20
C ALA A 180 -5.08 -24.22 -11.79
N PRO A 181 -6.11 -25.05 -11.53
CA PRO A 181 -6.74 -25.19 -10.21
C PRO A 181 -5.93 -25.96 -9.16
N ASP A 182 -4.73 -26.45 -9.46
CA ASP A 182 -4.03 -27.41 -8.60
C ASP A 182 -3.05 -26.75 -7.60
N SER A 183 -3.56 -26.63 -6.37
CA SER A 183 -2.95 -27.09 -5.09
C SER A 183 -1.61 -26.52 -4.56
N ALA A 184 -1.11 -25.40 -5.07
CA ALA A 184 -0.10 -24.63 -4.32
C ALA A 184 -0.61 -23.22 -4.04
N VAL A 185 -0.68 -22.82 -2.77
CA VAL A 185 -0.78 -21.40 -2.42
C VAL A 185 0.45 -20.70 -3.03
N ASP A 186 0.21 -19.87 -4.04
CA ASP A 186 1.24 -19.01 -4.61
C ASP A 186 1.76 -18.05 -3.53
N ASP A 187 3.00 -17.62 -3.68
CA ASP A 187 3.62 -16.71 -2.72
C ASP A 187 2.85 -15.38 -2.62
N TRP A 188 3.08 -14.60 -1.56
CA TRP A 188 2.23 -13.45 -1.23
C TRP A 188 3.05 -12.19 -0.94
N PRO A 189 2.63 -11.00 -1.42
CA PRO A 189 3.31 -9.74 -1.09
C PRO A 189 3.21 -9.45 0.41
N ALA A 190 4.34 -9.12 1.04
CA ALA A 190 4.40 -8.94 2.49
C ALA A 190 5.42 -7.88 2.90
N VAL A 191 5.25 -7.33 4.10
CA VAL A 191 6.20 -6.44 4.77
C VAL A 191 6.73 -7.11 6.03
N MET A 192 8.04 -7.22 6.12
CA MET A 192 8.74 -7.86 7.23
C MET A 192 9.64 -6.87 7.96
N CYS A 193 9.76 -7.05 9.28
CA CYS A 193 10.84 -6.45 10.05
C CYS A 193 12.18 -7.13 9.76
N THR A 194 13.30 -6.47 10.08
CA THR A 194 14.66 -7.03 9.93
C THR A 194 14.81 -8.43 10.52
N ARG A 195 14.20 -8.68 11.69
CA ARG A 195 14.28 -9.98 12.36
C ARG A 195 13.59 -11.09 11.56
N CYS A 196 12.37 -10.84 11.06
CA CYS A 196 11.64 -11.81 10.24
C CYS A 196 12.32 -12.03 8.91
N HIS A 197 12.84 -10.97 8.28
CA HIS A 197 13.58 -11.10 7.04
C HIS A 197 14.86 -11.95 7.21
N GLY A 198 15.63 -11.70 8.28
CA GLY A 198 16.82 -12.48 8.60
C GLY A 198 16.51 -13.95 8.93
N ARG A 199 15.43 -14.20 9.69
CA ARG A 199 14.97 -15.57 9.99
C ARG A 199 14.53 -16.33 8.75
N MET A 200 13.73 -15.69 7.88
CA MET A 200 13.29 -16.28 6.62
C MET A 200 14.49 -16.76 5.79
N ALA A 201 15.54 -15.94 5.69
CA ALA A 201 16.77 -16.31 4.99
C ALA A 201 17.54 -17.44 5.71
N ALA A 202 17.71 -17.35 7.03
CA ALA A 202 18.46 -18.34 7.82
C ALA A 202 17.80 -19.73 7.84
N GLU A 203 16.46 -19.76 7.80
CA GLU A 203 15.65 -20.99 7.75
C GLU A 203 15.51 -21.52 6.30
N GLY A 204 16.09 -20.84 5.29
CA GLY A 204 16.11 -21.28 3.90
C GLY A 204 14.81 -21.06 3.13
N HIS A 205 13.92 -20.20 3.63
CA HIS A 205 12.65 -19.88 2.97
C HIS A 205 12.84 -18.80 1.90
N THR A 206 12.43 -19.10 0.67
CA THR A 206 12.40 -18.13 -0.44
C THR A 206 11.01 -17.54 -0.67
N ARG A 207 9.96 -18.24 -0.21
CA ARG A 207 8.57 -17.80 -0.26
C ARG A 207 8.11 -17.33 1.10
N PHE A 208 7.52 -16.14 1.17
CA PHE A 208 7.01 -15.59 2.41
C PHE A 208 5.90 -16.47 2.99
N VAL A 209 5.03 -17.00 2.13
CA VAL A 209 3.93 -17.87 2.55
C VAL A 209 4.44 -19.12 3.29
N ASP A 210 5.51 -19.75 2.81
CA ASP A 210 6.08 -20.92 3.48
C ASP A 210 6.69 -20.54 4.84
N PHE A 211 7.40 -19.41 4.90
CA PHE A 211 7.93 -18.87 6.15
C PHE A 211 6.82 -18.56 7.17
N LYS A 212 5.68 -18.02 6.73
CA LYS A 212 4.55 -17.74 7.64
C LYS A 212 3.91 -19.03 8.13
N PHE A 213 3.62 -20.00 7.26
CA PHE A 213 3.04 -21.27 7.66
C PHE A 213 3.97 -22.11 8.55
N ALA A 214 5.29 -22.02 8.38
CA ALA A 214 6.26 -22.70 9.24
C ALA A 214 6.18 -22.24 10.71
N GLN A 215 5.69 -21.02 10.95
CA GLN A 215 5.51 -20.46 12.30
C GLN A 215 4.22 -20.93 12.98
N TYR A 216 3.31 -21.57 12.24
CA TYR A 216 2.02 -22.02 12.76
C TYR A 216 2.04 -23.51 13.13
N PRO A 217 1.17 -23.96 14.06
CA PRO A 217 1.11 -25.37 14.44
C PRO A 217 0.73 -26.24 13.25
N GLY A 218 1.22 -27.48 13.20
CA GLY A 218 0.72 -28.46 12.24
C GLY A 218 -0.72 -28.86 12.57
N CYS A 219 -1.49 -29.26 11.57
CA CYS A 219 -2.85 -29.74 11.78
C CYS A 219 -2.83 -31.02 12.66
N PRO A 220 -3.60 -31.07 13.76
CA PRO A 220 -3.65 -32.25 14.61
C PRO A 220 -4.35 -33.45 13.94
N GLU A 221 -5.21 -33.20 12.95
CA GLU A 221 -5.97 -34.25 12.26
C GLU A 221 -5.19 -34.87 11.10
N CYS A 222 -4.66 -34.07 10.17
CA CYS A 222 -3.98 -34.57 8.98
C CYS A 222 -2.46 -34.35 8.94
N GLY A 223 -1.88 -33.68 9.94
CA GLY A 223 -0.45 -33.38 9.99
C GLY A 223 0.04 -32.30 9.00
N ALA A 224 -0.85 -31.74 8.17
CA ALA A 224 -0.47 -30.76 7.17
C ALA A 224 0.07 -29.45 7.79
N ARG A 225 0.99 -28.80 7.07
CA ARG A 225 1.61 -27.51 7.44
C ARG A 225 0.96 -26.34 6.69
N ARG A 226 -0.37 -26.32 6.69
CA ARG A 226 -1.23 -25.32 6.01
C ARG A 226 -2.32 -24.81 6.94
N THR A 227 -1.97 -24.67 8.20
CA THR A 227 -2.82 -24.10 9.24
C THR A 227 -2.94 -22.61 9.04
N ALA A 228 -4.14 -22.04 9.16
CA ALA A 228 -4.40 -20.61 9.10
C ALA A 228 -5.01 -20.14 10.42
N SER A 229 -4.74 -18.90 10.82
CA SER A 229 -5.41 -18.30 11.97
C SER A 229 -6.85 -17.95 11.60
N LEU A 230 -7.80 -18.38 12.40
CA LEU A 230 -9.21 -18.07 12.22
C LEU A 230 -9.49 -16.61 12.61
N PHE A 231 -10.39 -15.97 11.89
CA PHE A 231 -11.00 -14.71 12.29
C PHE A 231 -12.49 -14.76 11.97
N TYR A 232 -13.27 -14.00 12.75
CA TYR A 232 -14.72 -14.01 12.69
C TYR A 232 -15.25 -12.61 12.33
N GLY A 233 -16.47 -12.59 11.80
CA GLY A 233 -17.14 -11.39 11.30
C GLY A 233 -17.23 -11.38 9.77
N MET A 234 -17.92 -10.38 9.22
CA MET A 234 -18.02 -10.18 7.78
C MET A 234 -16.77 -9.48 7.26
N PRO A 235 -15.94 -10.13 6.42
CA PRO A 235 -14.81 -9.46 5.80
C PRO A 235 -15.33 -8.33 4.90
N SER A 236 -14.88 -7.09 5.14
CA SER A 236 -15.17 -5.97 4.24
C SER A 236 -14.42 -6.12 2.90
N ASP A 237 -13.32 -6.86 2.89
CA ASP A 237 -12.50 -7.11 1.72
C ASP A 237 -12.05 -8.57 1.66
N HIS A 238 -12.90 -9.41 1.08
CA HIS A 238 -12.63 -10.84 0.93
C HIS A 238 -11.41 -11.12 0.04
N ALA A 239 -11.10 -10.23 -0.90
CA ALA A 239 -10.07 -10.43 -1.90
C ALA A 239 -8.66 -10.21 -1.31
N ASN A 240 -8.52 -9.37 -0.28
CA ASN A 240 -7.26 -9.12 0.42
C ASN A 240 -6.99 -10.04 1.63
N ILE A 241 -7.81 -11.07 1.88
CA ILE A 241 -7.53 -12.03 2.95
C ILE A 241 -6.26 -12.83 2.60
N PRO A 242 -5.18 -12.73 3.39
CA PRO A 242 -3.95 -13.45 3.08
C PRO A 242 -4.11 -14.95 3.32
N PRO A 243 -3.31 -15.81 2.67
CA PRO A 243 -3.50 -17.27 2.72
C PRO A 243 -3.42 -17.91 4.10
N TRP A 244 -2.67 -17.30 5.03
CA TRP A 244 -2.53 -17.75 6.42
C TRP A 244 -3.66 -17.27 7.33
N ARG A 245 -4.70 -16.62 6.79
CA ARG A 245 -5.92 -16.25 7.52
C ARG A 245 -7.14 -16.97 6.95
N TRP A 246 -8.13 -17.22 7.81
CA TRP A 246 -9.37 -17.88 7.43
C TRP A 246 -10.58 -17.21 8.08
N ALA A 247 -11.50 -16.72 7.27
CA ALA A 247 -12.81 -16.26 7.74
C ALA A 247 -13.68 -17.46 8.19
N ALA A 248 -13.78 -17.69 9.49
CA ALA A 248 -14.51 -18.81 10.10
C ALA A 248 -16.02 -18.55 10.27
N GLY A 249 -16.54 -17.52 9.60
CA GLY A 249 -17.95 -17.13 9.62
C GLY A 249 -18.24 -15.89 10.47
N CYS A 250 -19.52 -15.53 10.56
CA CYS A 250 -19.96 -14.27 11.17
C CYS A 250 -19.97 -14.28 12.70
N CYS A 251 -20.16 -15.44 13.32
CA CYS A 251 -20.30 -15.58 14.78
C CYS A 251 -18.99 -16.05 15.40
N LEU A 252 -18.62 -15.48 16.55
CA LEU A 252 -17.42 -15.88 17.29
C LEU A 252 -17.50 -17.35 17.71
N GLY A 253 -16.49 -18.13 17.33
CA GLY A 253 -16.22 -19.48 17.82
C GLY A 253 -15.02 -19.50 18.78
N PRO A 254 -14.86 -20.57 19.57
CA PRO A 254 -13.71 -20.75 20.45
C PRO A 254 -12.41 -21.14 19.71
N GLU A 255 -12.51 -21.64 18.48
CA GLU A 255 -11.39 -22.12 17.68
C GLU A 255 -10.47 -20.97 17.24
N ARG A 256 -9.18 -21.26 17.11
CA ARG A 256 -8.16 -20.27 16.73
C ARG A 256 -7.47 -20.62 15.43
N TRP A 257 -7.46 -21.88 15.05
CA TRP A 257 -6.73 -22.42 13.93
C TRP A 257 -7.66 -23.23 13.03
N GLY A 258 -7.43 -23.15 11.72
CA GLY A 258 -8.12 -23.97 10.72
C GLY A 258 -7.15 -24.55 9.72
N CYS A 259 -7.31 -25.82 9.33
CA CYS A 259 -6.43 -26.49 8.38
C CYS A 259 -6.94 -26.32 6.94
N LYS A 260 -6.23 -25.55 6.11
CA LYS A 260 -6.67 -25.25 4.73
C LYS A 260 -6.71 -26.47 3.80
N GLU A 261 -6.19 -27.62 4.24
CA GLU A 261 -6.17 -28.88 3.48
C GLU A 261 -7.37 -29.77 3.82
N CYS A 262 -7.62 -30.05 5.10
CA CYS A 262 -8.70 -30.96 5.52
C CYS A 262 -9.95 -30.27 6.07
N GLY A 263 -9.89 -28.97 6.37
CA GLY A 263 -11.01 -28.21 6.93
C GLY A 263 -11.21 -28.35 8.44
N HIS A 264 -10.28 -28.97 9.16
CA HIS A 264 -10.35 -29.09 10.62
C HIS A 264 -10.09 -27.76 11.32
N ASP A 265 -10.95 -27.38 12.26
CA ASP A 265 -10.83 -26.17 13.10
C ASP A 265 -10.59 -26.55 14.58
N TRP A 266 -9.66 -25.87 15.26
CA TRP A 266 -9.27 -26.14 16.67
C TRP A 266 -8.65 -24.94 17.42
#